data_AF-A0A2I0DRX3-F1
#
_entry.id   AF-A0A2I0DRX3-F1
#
_cell.length_a   1.000
_cell.length_b   1.000
_cell.length_c   1.000
_cell.angle_alpha   90.00
_cell.angle_beta   90.00
_cell.angle_gamma   90.00
#
_symmetry.space_group_name_H-M   'P 1'
#
loop_
_entity.id
_entity.type
_entity.pdbx_description
1 polymer ?
#
loop_
_entity_poly.entity_id
_entity_poly.type
_entity_poly.pdbx_seq_one_letter_code
_entity_poly.pdbx_strand_id
1 'polypeptide(L)' 'MRSLSTTALLLTLGYFVLWCLGPLLLTEYGYWYGLPIWFWFSCILAPLMLIIFLVRTLGETND' A
#
# COMPACT_ATOMS: atom_id res chain seq x y z
N MET A 1 17.44 5.94 14.14
CA MET A 1 16.02 5.54 14.26
C MET A 1 15.28 6.10 13.05
N ARG A 2 14.94 5.28 12.05
CA ARG A 2 13.98 5.73 11.04
C ARG A 2 12.68 5.94 11.79
N SER A 3 12.24 7.19 11.89
CA SER A 3 11.02 7.52 12.63
C SER A 3 9.85 6.74 12.02
N LEU A 4 9.04 6.11 12.86
CA LEU A 4 7.78 5.49 12.48
C LEU A 4 6.95 6.40 11.55
N SER A 5 7.05 7.72 11.75
CA SER A 5 6.42 8.73 10.90
C SER A 5 6.94 8.75 9.45
N THR A 6 8.24 8.57 9.22
CA THR A 6 8.81 8.55 7.86
C THR A 6 8.39 7.29 7.11
N THR A 7 8.31 6.16 7.81
CA THR A 7 7.80 4.90 7.27
C THR A 7 6.31 5.01 6.95
N ALA A 8 5.52 5.57 7.86
CA ALA A 8 4.10 5.82 7.61
C ALA A 8 3.91 6.73 6.39
N LEU A 9 4.71 7.80 6.25
CA LEU A 9 4.69 8.67 5.07
C LEU A 9 5.01 7.91 3.77
N LEU A 10 6.06 7.08 3.76
CA LEU A 10 6.42 6.26 2.60
C LEU A 10 5.33 5.28 2.21
N LEU A 11 4.71 4.61 3.18
CA LEU A 11 3.57 3.72 2.93
C LEU A 11 2.36 4.48 2.41
N THR A 12 2.08 5.67 2.96
CA THR A 12 0.94 6.50 2.53
C THR A 12 1.15 6.99 1.10
N LEU A 13 2.38 7.37 0.74
CA LEU A 13 2.73 7.82 -0.60
C LEU A 13 2.67 6.65 -1.60
N GLY A 14 3.19 5.48 -1.22
CA GLY A 14 3.07 4.26 -2.01
C GLY A 14 1.60 3.85 -2.22
N TYR A 15 0.79 3.91 -1.17
CA TYR A 15 -0.65 3.67 -1.24
C TYR A 15 -1.34 4.66 -2.18
N PHE A 16 -1.02 5.96 -2.10
CA PHE A 16 -1.60 6.99 -2.96
C PHE A 16 -1.31 6.73 -4.44
N VAL A 17 -0.06 6.40 -4.78
CA VAL A 17 0.33 6.08 -6.16
C VAL A 17 -0.41 4.84 -6.65
N LEU A 18 -0.46 3.76 -5.84
CA LEU A 18 -1.14 2.53 -6.21
C LEU A 18 -2.65 2.71 -6.38
N TRP A 19 -3.24 3.60 -5.57
CA TRP A 19 -4.64 3.95 -5.65
C TRP A 19 -4.95 4.75 -6.92
N CYS A 20 -4.07 5.69 -7.30
CA CYS A 20 -4.16 6.41 -8.58
C CYS A 20 -3.94 5.49 -9.81
N LEU A 21 -3.16 4.41 -9.69
CA LEU A 21 -3.05 3.42 -10.76
C LEU A 21 -4.35 2.64 -10.99
N GLY A 22 -5.24 2.57 -10.00
CA GLY A 22 -6.52 1.85 -10.12
C GLY A 22 -7.40 2.29 -11.26
N PRO A 23 -7.86 3.55 -11.32
CA PRO A 23 -8.64 4.04 -12.44
C PRO A 23 -7.86 3.97 -13.76
N LEU A 24 -6.52 4.08 -13.74
CA LEU A 24 -5.69 3.98 -14.94
C LEU A 24 -5.65 2.56 -15.52
N LEU A 25 -5.62 1.53 -14.66
CA LEU A 25 -5.56 0.12 -15.07
C LEU A 25 -6.95 -0.49 -15.32
N LEU A 26 -7.97 -0.04 -14.59
CA LEU A 26 -9.33 -0.58 -14.64
C LEU A 26 -10.28 0.26 -15.49
N THR A 27 -9.76 1.22 -16.26
CA THR A 27 -10.57 2.00 -17.20
C THR A 27 -11.31 1.10 -18.20
N GLU A 28 -10.73 -0.06 -18.54
CA GLU A 28 -11.29 -1.06 -19.47
C GLU A 28 -12.34 -1.98 -18.82
N TYR A 29 -12.35 -2.13 -17.49
CA TYR A 29 -13.20 -3.10 -16.77
C TYR A 29 -14.56 -2.53 -16.32
N GLY A 30 -14.86 -1.28 -16.68
CA GLY A 30 -16.10 -0.60 -16.32
C GLY A 30 -16.09 -0.06 -14.88
N TYR A 31 -16.46 1.22 -14.75
CA TYR A 31 -16.41 1.99 -13.50
C TYR A 31 -17.12 1.35 -12.30
N TRP A 32 -18.11 0.49 -12.52
CA TRP A 32 -18.97 -0.07 -11.46
C TRP A 32 -18.34 -1.22 -10.67
N TYR A 33 -17.55 -2.07 -11.31
CA TYR A 33 -16.90 -3.21 -10.63
C TYR A 33 -15.42 -2.97 -10.37
N GLY A 34 -14.75 -2.21 -11.24
CA GLY A 34 -13.32 -1.97 -11.09
C GLY A 34 -12.96 -1.15 -9.85
N LEU A 35 -13.68 -0.06 -9.59
CA LEU A 35 -13.40 0.80 -8.44
C LEU A 35 -13.53 0.11 -7.07
N PRO A 36 -14.65 -0.59 -6.75
CA PRO A 36 -14.80 -1.22 -5.44
C PRO A 36 -13.82 -2.38 -5.24
N ILE A 37 -13.54 -3.19 -6.27
CA ILE A 37 -12.57 -4.29 -6.17
C ILE A 37 -11.15 -3.75 -5.93
N TRP A 38 -10.80 -2.65 -6.60
CA TRP A 38 -9.48 -2.03 -6.46
C TRP A 38 -9.30 -1.35 -5.11
N PHE A 39 -10.38 -0.78 -4.57
CA PHE A 39 -10.41 -0.25 -3.22
C PHE A 39 -10.15 -1.35 -2.18
N TRP A 40 -10.80 -2.50 -2.31
CA TRP A 40 -10.56 -3.66 -1.43
C TRP A 40 -9.11 -4.13 -1.50
N PHE A 41 -8.55 -4.23 -2.70
CA PHE A 41 -7.16 -4.62 -2.89
C PHE A 41 -6.20 -3.63 -2.22
N SER A 42 -6.45 -2.33 -2.41
CA SER A 42 -5.65 -1.25 -1.80
C SER A 42 -5.73 -1.29 -0.28
N CYS A 43 -6.91 -1.55 0.29
CA CYS A 43 -7.13 -1.69 1.72
C CYS A 43 -6.40 -2.88 2.36
N ILE A 44 -6.23 -3.99 1.63
CA ILE A 44 -5.47 -5.15 2.12
C ILE A 44 -3.96 -4.93 1.94
N LEU A 45 -3.54 -4.29 0.85
CA LEU A 45 -2.13 -4.12 0.53
C LEU A 45 -1.41 -3.17 1.50
N ALA A 46 -2.08 -2.12 1.96
CA ALA A 46 -1.52 -1.18 2.94
C ALA A 46 -1.06 -1.85 4.26
N PRO A 47 -1.89 -2.61 4.99
CA PRO A 47 -1.46 -3.30 6.21
C PRO A 47 -0.45 -4.41 5.92
N LEU A 48 -0.52 -5.08 4.76
CA LEU A 48 0.42 -6.13 4.37
C LEU A 48 1.83 -5.55 4.14
N MET A 49 1.94 -4.40 3.46
CA MET A 49 3.19 -3.64 3.33
C MET A 49 3.73 -3.21 4.69
N LEU A 50 2.86 -2.83 5.62
CA LEU A 50 3.24 -2.39 6.96
C LEU A 50 3.86 -3.56 7.74
N ILE A 51 3.25 -4.75 7.67
CA ILE A 51 3.76 -5.98 8.29
C ILE A 51 5.11 -6.38 7.68
N ILE A 52 5.23 -6.43 6.34
CA ILE A 52 6.50 -6.80 5.67
C ILE A 52 7.62 -5.84 6.07
N PHE A 53 7.32 -4.54 6.07
CA PHE A 53 8.31 -3.54 6.45
C PHE A 53 8.76 -3.71 7.89
N LEU A 54 7.80 -3.93 8.81
CA LEU A 54 8.06 -4.09 10.24
C LEU A 54 8.88 -5.36 10.51
N VAL A 55 8.59 -6.45 9.80
CA VAL A 55 9.41 -7.69 9.83
C VAL A 55 10.83 -7.43 9.34
N ARG A 56 11.01 -6.69 8.24
CA ARG A 56 12.36 -6.34 7.72
C ARG A 56 13.14 -5.49 8.71
N THR A 57 12.51 -4.48 9.30
CA THR A 57 13.18 -3.56 10.25
C THR A 57 13.49 -4.22 11.58
N LEU A 58 12.60 -5.08 12.10
CA LEU A 58 12.89 -5.86 13.31
C LEU A 58 13.95 -6.94 13.05
N GLY A 59 13.95 -7.56 11.86
CA GLY A 59 14.97 -8.52 11.46
C GLY A 59 16.37 -7.90 11.49
N GLU A 60 16.54 -6.72 10.88
CA GLU A 60 17.82 -5.97 10.92
C GLU A 60 18.26 -5.52 12.33
N THR A 61 17.38 -5.57 13.34
CA THR A 61 17.74 -5.20 14.73
C THR A 61 18.23 -6.41 15.54
N ASN A 62 18.00 -7.64 15.07
CA ASN A 62 18.35 -8.87 15.78
C ASN A 62 19.61 -9.58 15.21
N ASP A 63 20.24 -9.03 14.17
CA ASP A 63 21.58 -9.40 13.67
C ASP A 63 22.62 -8.35 14.07
#